data_AF-A0A971I3L9-F1
#
_entry.id   AF-A0A971I3L9-F1
#
_cell.length_a   1.000
_cell.length_b   1.000
_cell.length_c   1.000
_cell.angle_alpha   90.00
_cell.angle_beta   90.00
_cell.angle_gamma   90.00
#
_symmetry.space_group_name_H-M   'P 1'
#
loop_
_entity.id
_entity.type
_entity.pdbx_description
1 polymer ?
#
loop_
_entity_poly.entity_id
_entity_poly.type
_entity_poly.pdbx_seq_one_letter_code
_entity_poly.pdbx_strand_id
1 'polypeptide(L)'
;MGLIEKCLPKTDNFFYEGFKLALVDLVFLAGSGVIAFAVFSLVDIIRRIGIPIPLPVWLVSLFLVIPYYVFSFEYGRSYGSKNNKRRLYRGFLVGIVGHLPNFILLFVMIQGEFHRYFDPQIWKIVFTMFGMLSIVAPIMVTLGAVDVKQK
;
A
#
# COMPACT_ATOMS: atom_id res chain seq x y z
N MET A 1 22.68 1.11 -7.68
CA MET A 1 21.76 2.26 -7.80
C MET A 1 20.40 1.72 -8.20
N GLY A 2 19.55 1.48 -7.21
CA GLY A 2 18.41 0.57 -7.30
C GLY A 2 17.17 1.18 -7.96
N LEU A 3 16.27 0.32 -8.44
CA LEU A 3 14.94 0.71 -8.96
C LEU A 3 14.18 1.65 -8.00
N ILE A 4 14.39 1.47 -6.68
CA ILE A 4 13.79 2.27 -5.61
C ILE A 4 14.21 3.75 -5.71
N GLU A 5 15.49 4.05 -5.98
CA GLU A 5 15.99 5.43 -6.07
C GLU A 5 15.40 6.19 -7.27
N LYS A 6 15.05 5.49 -8.35
CA LYS A 6 14.35 6.11 -9.50
C LYS A 6 12.93 6.53 -9.14
N CYS A 7 12.28 5.74 -8.29
CA CYS A 7 10.91 5.99 -7.83
C CYS A 7 10.85 7.11 -6.79
N LEU A 8 11.91 7.34 -6.01
CA LEU A 8 11.94 8.39 -4.99
C LEU A 8 11.63 9.80 -5.54
N PRO A 9 11.04 10.67 -4.73
CA PRO A 9 10.60 11.98 -5.15
C PRO A 9 11.77 12.86 -5.54
N LYS A 10 11.60 13.65 -6.61
CA LYS A 10 12.65 14.50 -7.19
C LYS A 10 12.45 15.99 -6.92
N THR A 11 11.21 16.39 -6.66
CA THR A 11 10.75 17.77 -6.52
C THR A 11 10.01 17.99 -5.20
N ASP A 12 9.69 19.25 -4.86
CA ASP A 12 8.83 19.62 -3.73
C ASP A 12 7.36 19.84 -4.15
N ASN A 13 7.02 19.54 -5.40
CA ASN A 13 5.67 19.69 -5.93
C ASN A 13 4.80 18.50 -5.51
N PHE A 14 3.86 18.75 -4.59
CA PHE A 14 3.03 17.71 -4.01
C PHE A 14 2.14 17.00 -5.05
N PHE A 15 1.63 17.70 -6.07
CA PHE A 15 0.78 17.08 -7.09
C PHE A 15 1.59 16.13 -7.97
N TYR A 16 2.76 16.57 -8.41
CA TYR A 16 3.61 15.76 -9.27
C TYR A 16 4.14 14.52 -8.55
N GLU A 17 4.65 14.68 -7.32
CA GLU A 17 5.16 13.56 -6.54
C GLU A 17 4.05 12.66 -6.01
N GLY A 18 2.87 13.21 -5.73
CA GLY A 18 1.67 12.42 -5.42
C GLY A 18 1.26 11.56 -6.62
N PHE A 19 1.17 12.13 -7.82
CA PHE A 19 0.83 11.35 -9.02
C PHE A 19 1.87 10.28 -9.34
N LYS A 20 3.16 10.59 -9.18
CA LYS A 20 4.24 9.62 -9.33
C LYS A 20 4.10 8.47 -8.32
N LEU A 21 3.80 8.80 -7.06
CA LEU A 21 3.52 7.79 -6.03
C LEU A 21 2.31 6.93 -6.42
N ALA A 22 1.25 7.52 -6.95
CA ALA A 22 0.05 6.79 -7.40
C ALA A 22 0.35 5.78 -8.53
N LEU A 23 1.23 6.11 -9.47
CA LEU A 23 1.65 5.15 -10.49
C LEU A 23 2.44 3.98 -9.90
N VAL A 24 3.35 4.28 -8.97
CA VAL A 24 4.12 3.25 -8.27
C VAL A 24 3.20 2.38 -7.40
N ASP A 25 2.26 3.02 -6.71
CA ASP A 25 1.23 2.39 -5.89
C ASP A 25 0.38 1.41 -6.68
N LEU A 26 -0.06 1.80 -7.87
CA LEU A 26 -0.82 0.94 -8.77
C LEU A 26 -0.02 -0.31 -9.17
N VAL A 27 1.27 -0.17 -9.45
CA VAL A 27 2.15 -1.31 -9.78
C VAL A 27 2.31 -2.22 -8.56
N PHE A 28 2.52 -1.66 -7.36
CA PHE A 28 2.59 -2.44 -6.13
C PHE A 28 1.28 -3.18 -5.85
N LEU A 29 0.15 -2.50 -6.00
CA LEU A 29 -1.19 -3.04 -5.78
C LEU A 29 -1.51 -4.17 -6.76
N ALA A 30 -1.20 -3.99 -8.05
CA ALA A 30 -1.39 -5.04 -9.04
C ALA A 30 -0.47 -6.25 -8.77
N GLY A 31 0.82 -6.01 -8.55
CA GLY A 31 1.80 -7.07 -8.31
C GLY A 31 1.51 -7.85 -7.02
N SER A 32 1.31 -7.12 -5.91
CA SER A 32 0.97 -7.73 -4.61
C SER A 32 -0.40 -8.40 -4.63
N GLY A 33 -1.38 -7.85 -5.35
CA GLY A 33 -2.70 -8.44 -5.53
C GLY A 33 -2.62 -9.81 -6.22
N VAL A 34 -1.85 -9.92 -7.30
CA VAL A 34 -1.63 -11.20 -8.00
C VAL A 34 -0.92 -12.21 -7.09
N ILE A 35 0.12 -11.79 -6.38
CA ILE A 35 0.86 -12.67 -5.46
C ILE A 35 -0.04 -13.15 -4.32
N ALA A 36 -0.77 -12.24 -3.68
CA ALA A 36 -1.69 -12.57 -2.60
C ALA A 36 -2.78 -13.53 -3.10
N PHE A 37 -3.38 -13.25 -4.25
CA PHE A 37 -4.38 -14.12 -4.86
C PHE A 37 -3.84 -15.54 -5.12
N ALA A 38 -2.63 -15.67 -5.67
CA ALA A 38 -1.99 -16.96 -5.90
C ALA A 38 -1.76 -17.73 -4.58
N VAL A 39 -1.25 -17.04 -3.56
CA VAL A 39 -0.98 -17.62 -2.23
C VAL A 39 -2.27 -18.08 -1.54
N PHE A 40 -3.31 -17.24 -1.53
CA PHE A 40 -4.61 -17.62 -0.95
C PHE A 40 -5.26 -18.78 -1.71
N SER A 41 -5.19 -18.78 -3.04
CA SER A 41 -5.73 -19.86 -3.87
C SER A 41 -5.01 -21.19 -3.64
N LEU A 42 -3.68 -21.17 -3.52
CA LEU A 42 -2.89 -22.36 -3.18
C LEU A 42 -3.28 -22.94 -1.82
N VAL A 43 -3.43 -22.09 -0.80
CA VAL A 43 -3.87 -22.55 0.52
C VAL A 43 -5.29 -23.10 0.48
N ASP A 44 -6.21 -22.50 -0.29
CA ASP A 44 -7.56 -23.03 -0.46
C ASP A 44 -7.55 -24.43 -1.10
N ILE A 45 -6.75 -24.65 -2.13
CA ILE A 45 -6.58 -25.98 -2.77
C ILE A 45 -6.08 -27.00 -1.75
N ILE A 46 -5.08 -26.65 -0.94
CA ILE A 46 -4.53 -27.57 0.08
C ILE A 46 -5.58 -27.89 1.15
N ARG A 47 -6.39 -26.91 1.56
CA ARG A 47 -7.48 -27.11 2.53
C ARG A 47 -8.55 -28.05 1.99
N ARG A 48 -8.86 -27.98 0.69
CA ARG A 48 -9.80 -28.92 0.04
C ARG A 48 -9.32 -30.37 0.01
N ILE A 49 -8.00 -30.60 0.10
CA ILE A 49 -7.40 -31.94 0.20
C ILE A 49 -7.49 -32.49 1.66
N GLY A 50 -8.04 -31.70 2.59
CA GLY A 50 -8.30 -32.11 3.97
C GLY A 50 -7.20 -31.72 4.96
N ILE A 51 -6.19 -30.96 4.53
CA ILE A 51 -5.15 -30.44 5.42
C ILE A 51 -5.61 -29.11 6.02
N PRO A 52 -5.87 -29.02 7.34
CA PRO A 52 -6.36 -27.80 7.97
C PRO A 52 -5.22 -26.79 8.15
N ILE A 53 -4.85 -26.10 7.07
CA ILE A 53 -3.85 -25.02 7.11
C ILE A 53 -4.56 -23.69 7.39
N PRO A 54 -4.05 -22.87 8.34
CA PRO A 54 -4.56 -21.52 8.55
C PRO A 54 -4.30 -20.63 7.33
N LEU A 55 -5.12 -19.60 7.13
CA LEU A 55 -4.91 -18.66 6.04
C LEU A 55 -3.58 -17.90 6.21
N PRO A 56 -2.79 -17.69 5.14
CA PRO A 56 -1.40 -17.21 5.20
C PRO A 56 -1.29 -15.69 5.39
N VAL A 57 -2.18 -15.09 6.19
CA VAL A 57 -2.32 -13.63 6.37
C VAL A 57 -1.03 -12.99 6.87
N TRP A 58 -0.34 -13.63 7.80
CA TRP A 58 0.93 -13.17 8.34
C TRP A 58 2.04 -13.16 7.29
N LEU A 59 2.04 -14.17 6.42
CA LEU A 59 3.05 -14.31 5.37
C LEU A 59 2.86 -13.21 4.32
N VAL A 60 1.61 -12.99 3.89
CA VAL A 60 1.26 -11.86 3.01
C VAL A 60 1.62 -10.52 3.67
N SER A 61 1.30 -10.35 4.95
CA SER A 61 1.61 -9.12 5.67
C SER A 61 3.11 -8.85 5.76
N LEU A 62 3.90 -9.86 6.13
CA LEU A 62 5.33 -9.71 6.36
C LEU A 62 6.12 -9.44 5.08
N PHE A 63 5.74 -10.08 3.97
CA PHE A 63 6.48 -9.97 2.71
C PHE A 63 5.94 -8.94 1.73
N LEU A 64 4.69 -8.48 1.88
CA LEU A 64 4.10 -7.49 0.97
C LEU A 64 3.72 -6.20 1.71
N VAL A 65 2.93 -6.30 2.78
CA VAL A 65 2.38 -5.12 3.48
C VAL A 65 3.47 -4.32 4.21
N ILE A 66 4.31 -4.99 5.00
CA ILE A 66 5.37 -4.31 5.76
C ILE A 66 6.39 -3.62 4.82
N PRO A 67 6.95 -4.30 3.79
CA PRO A 67 7.88 -3.64 2.86
C PRO A 67 7.25 -2.45 2.14
N TYR A 68 5.96 -2.53 1.82
CA TYR A 68 5.22 -1.43 1.22
C TYR A 68 5.08 -0.24 2.17
N TYR A 69 4.77 -0.44 3.46
CA TYR A 69 4.77 0.65 4.44
C TYR A 69 6.15 1.28 4.65
N VAL A 70 7.21 0.47 4.65
CA VAL A 70 8.60 0.97 4.71
C VAL A 70 8.89 1.81 3.48
N PHE A 71 8.48 1.37 2.29
CA PHE A 71 8.61 2.15 1.07
C PHE A 71 7.85 3.48 1.14
N SER A 72 6.60 3.48 1.58
CA SER A 72 5.81 4.71 1.78
C SER A 72 6.49 5.68 2.74
N PHE A 73 7.06 5.18 3.83
CA PHE A 73 7.81 5.98 4.78
C PHE A 73 9.07 6.62 4.16
N GLU A 74 9.90 5.81 3.50
CA GLU A 74 11.12 6.32 2.85
C GLU A 74 10.81 7.29 1.69
N TYR A 75 9.72 7.05 0.97
CA TYR A 75 9.21 7.99 -0.03
C TYR A 75 8.86 9.33 0.60
N GLY A 76 8.08 9.29 1.69
CA GLY A 76 7.75 10.47 2.49
C GLY A 76 8.98 11.20 2.97
N ARG A 77 9.95 10.48 3.51
CA ARG A 77 11.21 11.02 4.03
C ARG A 77 12.05 11.72 2.97
N SER A 78 12.19 11.10 1.82
CA SER A 78 12.86 11.71 0.67
C SER A 78 12.13 12.97 0.20
N TYR A 79 10.80 12.99 0.20
CA TYR A 79 10.01 14.18 -0.15
C TYR A 79 10.20 15.30 0.88
N GLY A 80 10.10 14.96 2.18
CA GLY A 80 10.29 15.89 3.29
C GLY A 80 11.66 16.56 3.28
N SER A 81 12.70 15.84 2.87
CA SER A 81 14.07 16.38 2.77
C SER A 81 14.20 17.52 1.74
N LYS A 82 13.33 17.53 0.73
CA LYS A 82 13.31 18.54 -0.35
C LYS A 82 12.37 19.69 -0.05
N ASN A 83 11.42 19.49 0.87
CA ASN A 83 10.41 20.46 1.22
C ASN A 83 10.72 21.11 2.58
N ASN A 84 11.19 22.36 2.57
CA ASN A 84 11.50 23.09 3.81
C ASN A 84 10.30 23.76 4.48
N LYS A 85 9.09 23.70 3.88
CA LYS A 85 7.90 24.39 4.42
C LYS A 85 6.70 23.46 4.53
N ARG A 86 5.97 23.53 5.64
CA ARG A 86 4.70 22.81 5.87
C ARG A 86 4.80 21.30 5.57
N ARG A 87 5.87 20.64 6.05
CA ARG A 87 6.20 19.24 5.78
C ARG A 87 5.06 18.28 6.08
N LEU A 88 4.38 18.45 7.22
CA LEU A 88 3.23 17.64 7.61
C LEU A 88 2.09 17.74 6.60
N TYR A 89 1.61 18.97 6.32
CA TYR A 89 0.49 19.18 5.40
C TYR A 89 0.80 18.74 3.97
N ARG A 90 1.97 19.10 3.44
CA ARG A 90 2.38 18.70 2.09
C ARG A 90 2.65 17.20 1.99
N GLY A 91 3.22 16.57 3.01
CA GLY A 91 3.42 15.13 3.08
C GLY A 91 2.09 14.38 3.10
N PHE A 92 1.11 14.88 3.85
CA PHE A 92 -0.25 14.34 3.86
C PHE A 92 -0.92 14.43 2.49
N LEU A 93 -0.83 15.58 1.80
CA LEU A 93 -1.36 15.71 0.45
C LEU A 93 -0.72 14.73 -0.54
N VAL A 94 0.61 14.56 -0.48
CA VAL A 94 1.31 13.55 -1.29
C VAL A 94 0.82 12.15 -0.96
N GLY A 95 0.65 11.82 0.32
CA GLY A 95 0.13 10.53 0.75
C GLY A 95 -1.27 10.25 0.22
N ILE A 96 -2.20 11.20 0.34
CA ILE A 96 -3.57 11.04 -0.16
C ILE A 96 -3.61 10.91 -1.68
N VAL A 97 -2.92 11.78 -2.42
CA VAL A 97 -2.88 11.71 -3.89
C VAL A 97 -2.18 10.43 -4.35
N GLY A 98 -1.09 10.05 -3.68
CA GLY A 98 -0.29 8.89 -4.01
C GLY A 98 -0.92 7.54 -3.70
N HIS A 99 -1.89 7.50 -2.79
CA HIS A 99 -2.62 6.28 -2.45
C HIS A 99 -4.07 6.32 -2.94
N LEU A 100 -4.39 7.24 -3.86
CA LEU A 100 -5.69 7.32 -4.52
C LEU A 100 -6.10 5.98 -5.20
N PRO A 101 -5.20 5.21 -5.83
CA PRO A 101 -5.54 3.89 -6.37
C PRO A 101 -6.09 2.93 -5.32
N ASN A 102 -5.53 2.92 -4.10
CA ASN A 102 -6.02 2.08 -2.99
C ASN A 102 -7.48 2.43 -2.63
N PHE A 103 -7.80 3.72 -2.54
CA PHE A 103 -9.16 4.18 -2.24
C PHE A 103 -10.14 3.85 -3.36
N ILE A 104 -9.73 4.02 -4.62
CA ILE A 104 -10.54 3.64 -5.79
C ILE A 104 -10.83 2.14 -5.78
N LEU A 105 -9.83 1.30 -5.55
CA LEU A 105 -10.03 -0.14 -5.50
C LEU A 105 -11.01 -0.52 -4.38
N LEU A 106 -10.82 0.04 -3.18
CA LEU A 106 -11.70 -0.22 -2.05
C LEU A 106 -13.15 0.20 -2.36
N PHE A 107 -13.34 1.33 -3.03
CA PHE A 107 -14.66 1.78 -3.49
C PHE A 107 -15.28 0.80 -4.51
N VAL A 108 -14.52 0.36 -5.51
CA VAL A 108 -14.96 -0.61 -6.52
C VAL A 108 -15.33 -1.95 -5.87
N MET A 109 -14.54 -2.41 -4.91
CA MET A 109 -14.79 -3.65 -4.16
C MET A 109 -16.12 -3.60 -3.39
N ILE A 110 -16.44 -2.46 -2.77
CA ILE A 110 -17.70 -2.26 -2.04
C ILE A 110 -18.87 -2.19 -3.01
N GLN A 111 -18.80 -1.30 -4.00
CA GLN A 111 -19.90 -1.05 -4.95
C GLN A 111 -20.18 -2.23 -5.87
N GLY A 112 -19.13 -2.97 -6.26
CA GLY A 112 -19.26 -4.17 -7.09
C GLY A 112 -19.74 -5.40 -6.33
N GLU A 113 -20.07 -5.27 -5.03
CA GLU A 113 -20.56 -6.36 -4.18
C GLU A 113 -19.65 -7.61 -4.20
N PHE A 114 -18.32 -7.40 -4.22
CA PHE A 114 -17.36 -8.49 -4.42
C PHE A 114 -17.47 -9.57 -3.33
N HIS A 115 -17.97 -9.22 -2.14
CA HIS A 115 -18.29 -10.14 -1.05
C HIS A 115 -19.19 -11.33 -1.45
N ARG A 116 -19.96 -11.23 -2.54
CA ARG A 116 -20.80 -12.33 -3.04
C ARG A 116 -20.03 -13.39 -3.81
N TYR A 117 -18.86 -13.06 -4.34
CA TYR A 117 -18.06 -13.94 -5.20
C TYR A 117 -16.92 -14.65 -4.47
N PHE A 118 -16.56 -14.17 -3.29
CA PHE A 118 -15.48 -14.73 -2.48
C PHE A 118 -16.03 -15.43 -1.24
N ASP A 119 -15.29 -16.41 -0.74
CA ASP A 119 -15.55 -16.98 0.58
C ASP A 119 -15.61 -15.85 1.64
N PRO A 120 -16.62 -15.82 2.53
CA PRO A 120 -16.82 -14.73 3.48
C PRO A 120 -15.61 -14.48 4.40
N GLN A 121 -14.85 -15.52 4.75
CA GLN A 121 -13.66 -15.38 5.59
C GLN A 121 -12.52 -14.74 4.79
N ILE A 122 -12.29 -15.20 3.55
CA ILE A 122 -11.27 -14.63 2.66
C ILE A 122 -11.61 -13.18 2.35
N TRP A 123 -12.85 -12.87 2.02
CA TRP A 123 -13.32 -11.51 1.79
C TRP A 123 -13.04 -10.60 2.99
N LYS A 124 -13.46 -11.02 4.19
CA LYS A 124 -13.25 -10.24 5.41
C LYS A 124 -11.77 -9.95 5.64
N ILE A 125 -10.90 -10.92 5.42
CA ILE A 125 -9.44 -10.75 5.58
C ILE A 125 -8.89 -9.76 4.56
N VAL A 126 -9.15 -10.00 3.26
CA VAL A 126 -8.62 -9.16 2.17
C VAL A 126 -9.13 -7.72 2.33
N PHE A 127 -10.42 -7.54 2.59
CA PHE A 127 -11.03 -6.23 2.81
C PHE A 127 -10.41 -5.51 4.01
N THR A 128 -10.20 -6.22 5.13
CA THR A 128 -9.55 -5.65 6.32
C THR A 128 -8.11 -5.23 6.03
N MET A 129 -7.34 -6.08 5.34
CA MET A 129 -5.95 -5.77 4.96
C MET A 129 -5.87 -4.56 4.04
N PHE A 130 -6.72 -4.50 3.01
CA PHE A 130 -6.79 -3.35 2.11
C PHE A 130 -7.24 -2.08 2.81
N GLY A 131 -8.23 -2.15 3.70
CA GLY A 131 -8.66 -1.01 4.51
C GLY A 131 -7.53 -0.47 5.37
N MET A 132 -6.77 -1.35 6.02
CA MET A 132 -5.58 -0.95 6.78
C MET A 132 -4.52 -0.31 5.87
N LEU A 133 -4.21 -0.89 4.72
CA LEU A 133 -3.26 -0.34 3.75
C LEU A 133 -3.66 1.08 3.32
N SER A 134 -4.92 1.28 2.93
CA SER A 134 -5.45 2.58 2.49
C SER A 134 -5.34 3.67 3.55
N ILE A 135 -5.45 3.32 4.83
CA ILE A 135 -5.37 4.29 5.94
C ILE A 135 -3.91 4.52 6.37
N VAL A 136 -3.15 3.44 6.54
CA VAL A 136 -1.81 3.50 7.13
C VAL A 136 -0.78 4.02 6.13
N ALA A 137 -0.89 3.68 4.85
CA ALA A 137 0.07 4.13 3.84
C ALA A 137 0.22 5.66 3.74
N PRO A 138 -0.86 6.47 3.64
CA PRO A 138 -0.73 7.93 3.63
C PRO A 138 -0.18 8.49 4.95
N ILE A 139 -0.47 7.84 6.09
CA ILE A 139 0.13 8.18 7.38
C ILE A 139 1.64 7.95 7.34
N MET A 140 2.10 6.81 6.83
CA MET A 140 3.52 6.49 6.71
C MET A 140 4.27 7.50 5.83
N VAL A 141 3.68 7.92 4.70
CA VAL A 141 4.24 9.00 3.86
C VAL A 141 4.34 10.31 4.66
N THR A 142 3.30 10.63 5.43
CA THR A 142 3.27 11.86 6.24
C THR A 142 4.34 11.83 7.35
N LEU A 143 4.45 10.72 8.07
CA LEU A 143 5.44 10.53 9.12
C LEU A 143 6.85 10.61 8.56
N GLY A 144 7.11 9.94 7.43
CA GLY A 144 8.38 10.03 6.73
C GLY A 144 8.72 11.48 6.37
N ALA A 145 7.77 12.23 5.82
CA ALA A 145 7.98 13.63 5.43
C ALA A 145 8.36 14.56 6.60
N VAL A 146 8.00 14.18 7.83
CA VAL A 146 8.37 14.91 9.05
C VAL A 146 9.68 14.38 9.65
N ASP A 147 10.04 13.10 9.42
CA ASP A 147 11.27 12.42 9.89
C ASP A 147 12.54 12.83 9.11
N VAL A 148 12.74 14.13 8.93
CA VAL A 148 14.00 14.66 8.40
C VAL A 148 14.82 15.12 9.59
N LYS A 149 15.95 14.45 9.84
CA LYS A 149 16.95 14.91 10.81
C LYS A 149 17.21 16.39 10.55
N GLN A 150 16.92 17.25 11.52
CA GLN A 150 17.45 18.60 11.55
C GLN A 150 18.97 18.46 11.49
N LYS A 151 19.56 18.82 10.35
CA LYS A 151 20.99 19.14 10.30
C LYS A 151 21.18 20.49 10.93
#